data_AF-A0A3A4VDX0-F1
#
_entry.id   AF-A0A3A4VDX0-F1
#
_cell.length_a   1.000
_cell.length_b   1.000
_cell.length_c   1.000
_cell.angle_alpha   90.00
_cell.angle_beta   90.00
_cell.angle_gamma   90.00
#
_symmetry.space_group_name_H-M   'P 1'
#
loop_
_entity.id
_entity.type
_entity.pdbx_description
1 polymer ?
#
loop_
_entity_poly.entity_id
_entity_poly.type
_entity_poly.pdbx_seq_one_letter_code
_entity_poly.pdbx_strand_id
1 'polypeptide(L)' 'LGGDVSSSVSKKTDYVVAGENPGSKYTDAQKLGVIILDEKAFVQLLGTEV' A
#
# COMPACT_ATOMS: atom_id res chain seq x y z
N LEU A 1 -13.72 6.82 -8.56
CA LEU A 1 -12.46 6.31 -7.96
C LEU A 1 -11.33 6.63 -8.94
N GLY A 2 -10.41 7.52 -8.56
CA GLY A 2 -9.35 8.06 -9.44
C GLY A 2 -7.93 7.71 -8.97
N GLY A 3 -7.78 6.55 -8.32
CA GLY A 3 -6.48 6.10 -7.81
C GLY A 3 -5.65 5.46 -8.93
N ASP A 4 -4.37 5.84 -9.01
CA ASP A 4 -3.40 5.23 -9.91
C ASP A 4 -2.81 4.00 -9.23
N VAL A 5 -3.03 2.82 -9.80
CA VAL A 5 -2.55 1.56 -9.23
C VAL A 5 -1.29 1.14 -9.98
N SER A 6 -0.14 1.27 -9.32
CA SER A 6 1.13 0.80 -9.85
C SER A 6 1.51 -0.57 -9.31
N SER A 7 2.04 -1.43 -10.17
CA SER A 7 2.59 -2.73 -9.78
C SER A 7 3.92 -2.64 -9.04
N SER A 8 4.57 -1.48 -9.06
CA SER A 8 5.90 -1.24 -8.51
C SER A 8 5.88 -0.11 -7.48
N VAL A 9 6.59 -0.31 -6.37
CA VAL A 9 6.73 0.73 -5.35
C VAL A 9 7.82 1.70 -5.82
N SER A 10 7.47 2.98 -5.91
CA SER A 10 8.39 4.03 -6.34
C SER A 10 8.48 5.12 -5.26
N LYS A 11 9.44 6.03 -5.38
CA LYS A 11 9.53 7.21 -4.47
C LYS A 11 8.30 8.12 -4.53
N LYS A 12 7.45 7.99 -5.55
CA LYS A 12 6.19 8.75 -5.69
C LYS A 12 5.01 8.02 -5.04
N THR A 13 5.21 6.81 -4.55
CA THR A 13 4.16 6.03 -3.90
C THR A 13 4.02 6.54 -2.47
N ASP A 14 2.83 7.01 -2.11
CA ASP A 14 2.53 7.49 -0.76
C ASP A 14 2.19 6.32 0.18
N TYR A 15 1.46 5.32 -0.33
CA TYR A 15 0.97 4.18 0.46
C TYR A 15 1.15 2.86 -0.27
N VAL A 16 1.53 1.82 0.47
CA VAL A 16 1.59 0.43 -0.01
C VAL A 16 0.72 -0.44 0.88
N VAL A 17 -0.27 -1.11 0.30
CA VAL A 17 -1.08 -2.08 1.05
C VAL A 17 -0.36 -3.42 1.05
N ALA A 18 0.03 -3.89 2.23
CA ALA A 18 0.68 -5.18 2.43
C ALA A 18 -0.28 -6.17 3.11
N GLY A 19 -0.58 -7.26 2.41
CA GLY A 19 -1.31 -8.41 2.98
C GLY A 19 -0.37 -9.41 3.68
N GLU A 20 -0.86 -10.62 3.95
CA GLU A 20 -0.11 -11.66 4.68
C GLU A 20 1.21 -12.11 4.01
N ASN A 21 1.35 -11.93 2.69
CA ASN A 21 2.59 -12.29 1.98
C ASN A 21 2.97 -11.24 0.92
N PRO A 22 3.48 -10.07 1.34
CA PRO A 22 3.65 -8.91 0.47
C PRO A 22 4.93 -8.95 -0.38
N GLY A 23 5.79 -9.96 -0.17
CA GLY A 23 6.95 -10.27 -1.00
C GLY A 23 7.89 -9.08 -1.23
N SER A 24 8.41 -8.95 -2.46
CA SER A 24 9.39 -7.92 -2.83
C SER A 24 8.89 -6.49 -2.65
N LYS A 25 7.57 -6.27 -2.72
CA LYS A 25 6.96 -4.93 -2.62
C LYS A 25 7.07 -4.35 -1.21
N TYR A 26 6.96 -5.18 -0.18
CA TYR A 26 7.16 -4.76 1.20
C TYR A 26 8.60 -4.32 1.43
N THR A 27 9.54 -5.12 0.96
CA THR A 27 10.97 -4.81 1.07
C THR A 27 11.32 -3.50 0.35
N ASP A 28 10.77 -3.28 -0.84
CA ASP A 28 11.00 -2.05 -1.60
C ASP A 28 10.33 -0.84 -0.94
N ALA A 29 9.10 -0.99 -0.42
CA ALA A 29 8.43 0.05 0.37
C ALA A 29 9.22 0.44 1.61
N GLN A 30 9.74 -0.55 2.33
CA GLN A 30 10.53 -0.34 3.55
C GLN A 30 11.86 0.37 3.23
N LYS A 31 12.53 -0.02 2.14
CA LYS A 31 13.76 0.63 1.65
C LYS A 31 13.53 2.08 1.21
N LEU A 32 12.38 2.35 0.60
CA LEU A 32 12.02 3.68 0.10
C LEU A 32 11.40 4.57 1.18
N GLY A 33 11.08 4.03 2.36
CA GLY A 33 10.45 4.77 3.46
C GLY A 33 8.98 5.10 3.20
N VAL A 34 8.31 4.31 2.36
CA VAL A 34 6.89 4.49 2.01
C VAL A 34 6.01 3.93 3.13
N ILE A 35 4.87 4.57 3.39
CA ILE A 35 3.94 4.13 4.43
C ILE A 35 3.30 2.81 4.00
N ILE A 36 3.40 1.80 4.85
CA ILE A 36 2.80 0.49 4.63
C ILE A 36 1.50 0.42 5.41
N LEU A 37 0.41 0.15 4.71
CA LEU A 37 -0.92 -0.03 5.26
C LEU A 37 -1.29 -1.51 5.21
N ASP A 38 -1.99 -1.97 6.23
CA ASP A 38 -2.66 -3.25 6.25
C ASP A 38 -4.03 -3.16 5.55
N GLU A 39 -4.57 -4.32 5.15
CA GLU A 39 -5.83 -4.40 4.40
C GLU A 39 -6.99 -3.74 5.15
N LYS A 40 -7.03 -3.89 6.49
CA LYS A 40 -8.02 -3.22 7.34
C LYS A 40 -7.89 -1.70 7.30
N ALA A 41 -6.68 -1.17 7.42
CA ALA A 41 -6.43 0.27 7.34
C ALA A 41 -6.79 0.84 5.96
N PHE A 42 -6.54 0.09 4.89
CA PHE A 42 -6.94 0.47 3.54
C PHE A 42 -8.47 0.52 3.37
N VAL A 43 -9.18 -0.48 3.88
CA VAL A 43 -10.65 -0.51 3.85
C VAL A 43 -11.24 0.65 4.67
N GLN A 44 -10.66 0.97 5.83
CA GLN A 44 -11.04 2.15 6.62
C GLN A 44 -10.83 3.46 5.85
N LEU A 45 -9.71 3.60 5.13
CA LEU A 45 -9.42 4.77 4.30
C LEU A 45 -10.42 4.94 3.14
N LEU A 46 -10.91 3.82 2.59
CA LEU A 46 -11.93 3.85 1.55
C LEU A 46 -13.31 4.23 2.08
N GLY A 47 -13.50 4.27 3.41
CA GLY A 47 -14.80 4.56 4.03
C GLY A 47 -15.84 3.46 3.78
N THR A 48 -15.39 2.27 3.36
CA THR A 48 -16.28 1.12 3.21
C THR A 48 -16.45 0.51 4.60
N GLU A 49 -17.46 0.98 5.33
CA GLU A 49 -17.96 0.26 6.51
C GLU A 49 -18.44 -1.12 6.04
N VAL A 50 -17.84 -2.18 6.57
CA VAL A 50 -18.24 -3.59 6.38
C VAL A 50 -18.86 -4.11 7.66
#